data_AF-A0A1Q3GRY5-F1
#
_entry.id   AF-A0A1Q3GRY5-F1
#
_cell.length_a   1.000
_cell.length_b   1.000
_cell.length_c   1.000
_cell.angle_alpha   90.00
_cell.angle_beta   90.00
_cell.angle_gamma   90.00
#
_symmetry.space_group_name_H-M   'P 1'
#
loop_
_entity.id
_entity.type
_entity.pdbx_description
1 polymer ?
#
loop_
_entity_poly.entity_id
_entity_poly.type
_entity_poly.pdbx_seq_one_letter_code
_entity_poly.pdbx_strand_id
1 'polypeptide(L)'
;MSQDALPTEKCPHCHETTLVLDNKCTNCGFPIKGSKEEQQLFLDKTEAIQKRVSETQSYIKWAVGLLYFIGMLYIFIFLRLNLSIETKLSGTLLGVPYIALGLIASRFKPHLIFLVALGFYLFTELVLMSWITLPITLFNQIWAKLIVVGMLVIGSIAAYYSETLKKKLPKY
;
A
#
# COMPACT_ATOMS: atom_id res chain seq x y z
N MET A 1 7.17 -34.36 -40.52
CA MET A 1 6.96 -33.07 -39.84
C MET A 1 7.70 -33.14 -38.52
N SER A 2 8.96 -32.70 -38.49
CA SER A 2 9.77 -32.74 -37.26
C SER A 2 9.17 -31.78 -36.24
N GLN A 3 8.81 -32.32 -35.09
CA GLN A 3 8.58 -31.53 -33.89
C GLN A 3 9.96 -31.02 -33.46
N ASP A 4 10.28 -29.77 -33.82
CA ASP A 4 11.42 -29.07 -33.24
C ASP A 4 11.15 -28.90 -31.75
N ALA A 5 11.67 -29.82 -30.95
CA ALA A 5 11.64 -29.74 -29.50
C ALA A 5 12.41 -28.46 -29.11
N LEU A 6 11.66 -27.45 -28.67
CA LEU A 6 12.22 -26.21 -28.16
C LEU A 6 13.31 -26.52 -27.12
N PRO A 7 14.52 -25.94 -27.27
CA PRO A 7 15.62 -26.20 -26.35
C PRO A 7 15.22 -25.77 -24.94
N THR A 8 15.33 -26.70 -24.00
CA THR A 8 15.17 -26.45 -22.57
C THR A 8 16.55 -26.16 -21.99
N GLU A 9 16.73 -24.97 -21.42
CA GLU A 9 17.97 -24.57 -20.75
C GLU A 9 17.65 -24.13 -19.32
N LYS A 10 18.60 -24.41 -18.42
CA LYS A 10 18.52 -23.94 -17.04
C LYS A 10 18.83 -22.45 -17.02
N CYS A 11 17.88 -21.63 -16.59
CA CYS A 11 18.09 -20.19 -16.53
C CYS A 11 19.14 -19.85 -15.46
N PRO A 12 20.18 -19.06 -15.76
CA PRO A 12 21.17 -18.65 -14.76
C PRO A 12 20.60 -17.69 -13.73
N HIS A 13 19.51 -16.98 -14.07
CA HIS A 13 18.82 -16.09 -13.15
C HIS A 13 17.77 -16.85 -12.34
N CYS A 14 16.86 -17.58 -13.00
CA CYS A 14 15.78 -18.27 -12.31
C CYS A 14 16.04 -19.69 -11.81
N HIS A 15 17.19 -20.26 -12.15
CA HIS A 15 17.61 -21.62 -11.81
C HIS A 15 16.61 -22.74 -12.20
N GLU A 16 15.49 -22.39 -12.81
CA GLU A 16 14.51 -23.32 -13.35
C GLU A 16 14.89 -23.74 -14.76
N THR A 17 14.51 -24.98 -15.07
CA THR A 17 14.59 -25.53 -16.42
C THR A 17 13.41 -24.99 -17.21
N THR A 18 13.68 -24.07 -18.13
CA THR A 18 12.62 -23.38 -18.89
C THR A 18 12.82 -23.54 -20.38
N LEU A 19 11.72 -23.51 -21.11
CA LEU A 19 11.74 -23.44 -22.57
C LEU A 19 12.32 -22.08 -22.97
N VAL A 20 13.36 -22.08 -23.80
CA VAL A 20 13.92 -20.84 -24.36
C VAL A 20 13.09 -20.45 -25.57
N LEU A 21 12.26 -19.42 -25.42
CA LEU A 21 11.45 -18.87 -26.50
C LEU A 21 11.95 -17.45 -26.77
N ASP A 22 12.31 -17.15 -28.02
CA ASP A 22 12.82 -15.81 -28.41
C ASP A 22 14.04 -15.34 -27.60
N ASN A 23 15.00 -16.25 -27.36
CA ASN A 23 16.24 -15.97 -26.60
C ASN A 23 16.02 -15.54 -25.14
N LYS A 24 14.79 -15.69 -24.63
CA LYS A 24 14.40 -15.32 -23.26
C LYS A 24 13.89 -16.52 -22.49
N CYS A 25 14.07 -16.47 -21.18
CA CYS A 25 13.45 -17.39 -20.25
C CYS A 25 11.94 -17.18 -20.25
N THR A 26 11.17 -18.25 -20.51
CA THR A 26 9.71 -18.19 -20.48
C THR A 26 9.11 -17.98 -19.09
N ASN A 27 9.85 -18.31 -18.03
CA ASN A 27 9.39 -18.08 -16.66
C ASN A 27 9.73 -16.66 -16.18
N CYS A 28 11.01 -16.29 -16.14
CA CYS A 28 11.44 -15.01 -15.57
C CYS A 28 11.72 -13.91 -16.60
N GLY A 29 11.63 -14.17 -17.91
CA GLY A 29 11.89 -13.17 -18.95
C GLY A 29 13.37 -12.80 -19.15
N PHE A 30 14.30 -13.42 -18.42
CA PHE A 30 15.74 -13.17 -18.52
C PHE A 30 16.28 -13.52 -19.92
N PRO A 31 17.08 -12.66 -20.58
CA PRO A 31 17.62 -12.93 -21.91
C PRO A 31 18.78 -13.94 -21.84
N ILE A 32 18.46 -15.23 -21.92
CA ILE A 32 19.42 -16.35 -21.81
C ILE A 32 20.47 -16.28 -22.95
N LYS A 33 20.04 -15.97 -24.17
CA LYS A 33 20.92 -15.85 -25.35
C LYS A 33 21.15 -14.40 -25.79
N GLY A 34 20.78 -13.43 -24.94
CA GLY A 34 21.05 -12.01 -25.20
C GLY A 34 22.53 -11.65 -24.99
N SER A 35 22.89 -10.43 -25.38
CA SER A 35 24.24 -9.91 -25.13
C SER A 35 24.50 -9.74 -23.63
N LYS A 36 25.77 -9.66 -23.21
CA LYS A 36 26.12 -9.35 -21.81
C LYS A 36 25.50 -8.03 -21.35
N GLU A 37 25.38 -7.06 -22.25
CA GLU A 37 24.73 -5.78 -21.99
C GLU A 37 23.22 -5.95 -21.77
N GLU A 38 22.53 -6.78 -22.56
CA GLU A 38 21.10 -7.04 -22.38
C GLU A 38 20.81 -7.78 -21.06
N GLN A 39 21.69 -8.70 -20.67
CA GLN A 39 21.60 -9.41 -19.39
C GLN A 39 21.80 -8.46 -18.21
N GLN A 40 22.82 -7.60 -18.25
CA GLN A 40 23.04 -6.58 -17.22
C GLN A 40 21.87 -5.60 -17.14
N LEU A 41 21.38 -5.12 -18.29
CA LEU A 41 20.27 -4.16 -18.34
C LEU A 41 18.96 -4.77 -17.80
N PHE A 42 18.76 -6.09 -17.91
CA PHE A 42 17.66 -6.78 -17.26
C PHE A 42 17.82 -6.86 -15.73
N LEU A 43 19.03 -7.17 -15.25
CA LEU A 43 19.34 -7.22 -13.82
C LEU A 43 19.17 -5.84 -13.17
N ASP A 44 19.74 -4.79 -13.78
CA ASP A 44 19.65 -3.41 -13.31
C ASP A 44 18.19 -2.94 -13.25
N LYS A 45 17.38 -3.28 -14.26
CA LYS A 45 15.94 -3.00 -14.26
C LYS A 45 15.23 -3.74 -13.14
N THR A 46 15.55 -5.01 -12.93
CA THR A 46 14.92 -5.84 -11.90
C THR A 46 15.26 -5.32 -10.50
N GLU A 47 16.52 -4.98 -10.25
CA GLU A 47 17.00 -4.38 -9.00
C GLU A 47 16.36 -3.01 -8.75
N ALA A 48 16.31 -2.14 -9.77
CA ALA A 48 15.65 -0.84 -9.67
C ALA A 48 14.16 -0.96 -9.33
N ILE A 49 13.46 -1.95 -9.90
CA ILE A 49 12.05 -2.22 -9.58
C ILE A 49 11.91 -2.76 -8.16
N GLN A 50 12.78 -3.70 -7.74
CA GLN A 50 12.77 -4.22 -6.36
C GLN A 50 13.01 -3.12 -5.34
N LYS A 51 13.98 -2.23 -5.58
CA LYS A 51 14.26 -1.07 -4.74
C LYS A 51 13.02 -0.18 -4.61
N ARG A 52 12.37 0.17 -5.72
CA ARG A 52 11.13 0.97 -5.70
C ARG A 52 9.99 0.26 -4.95
N VAL A 53 9.85 -1.06 -5.08
CA VAL A 53 8.85 -1.83 -4.32
C VAL A 53 9.13 -1.75 -2.82
N SER A 54 10.40 -1.87 -2.40
CA SER A 54 10.79 -1.77 -1.00
C SER A 54 10.56 -0.38 -0.40
N GLU A 55 10.89 0.68 -1.15
CA GLU A 55 10.61 2.07 -0.76
C GLU A 55 9.11 2.27 -0.59
N THR A 56 8.31 1.74 -1.53
CA THR A 56 6.86 1.83 -1.44
C THR A 56 6.28 1.10 -0.22
N GLN A 57 6.84 -0.05 0.13
CA GLN A 57 6.44 -0.77 1.35
C GLN A 57 6.71 0.05 2.62
N SER A 58 7.76 0.87 2.64
CA SER A 58 8.02 1.79 3.75
C SER A 58 6.89 2.81 3.89
N TYR A 59 6.46 3.44 2.80
CA TYR A 59 5.34 4.40 2.82
C TYR A 59 4.03 3.76 3.28
N ILE A 60 3.76 2.52 2.87
CA ILE A 60 2.59 1.76 3.34
C ILE A 60 2.65 1.54 4.85
N LYS A 61 3.81 1.13 5.40
CA LYS A 61 3.97 0.94 6.85
C LYS A 61 3.76 2.23 7.63
N TRP A 62 4.29 3.34 7.12
CA TRP A 62 4.07 4.66 7.70
C TRP A 62 2.59 5.06 7.73
N ALA A 63 1.90 4.89 6.61
CA ALA A 63 0.48 5.20 6.52
C ALA A 63 -0.41 4.28 7.38
N VAL A 64 -0.04 3.00 7.55
CA VAL A 64 -0.67 2.09 8.52
C VAL A 64 -0.46 2.58 9.96
N GLY A 65 0.77 2.95 10.32
CA GLY A 65 1.07 3.52 11.64
C GLY A 65 0.23 4.77 11.93
N LEU A 66 0.00 5.59 10.90
CA LEU A 66 -0.80 6.80 11.00
C LEU A 66 -2.29 6.51 11.26
N LEU A 67 -2.85 5.45 10.64
CA LEU A 67 -4.22 4.99 10.91
C LEU A 67 -4.39 4.55 12.36
N TYR A 68 -3.44 3.80 12.91
CA TYR A 68 -3.45 3.43 14.33
C TYR A 68 -3.34 4.66 15.22
N PHE A 69 -2.46 5.59 14.87
CA PHE A 69 -2.28 6.83 15.62
C PHE A 69 -3.57 7.65 15.67
N ILE A 70 -4.25 7.83 14.54
CA ILE A 70 -5.53 8.53 14.46
C ILE A 70 -6.60 7.80 15.29
N GLY A 71 -6.75 6.48 15.10
CA GLY A 71 -7.74 5.70 15.86
C GLY A 71 -7.53 5.80 17.37
N MET A 72 -6.29 5.70 17.83
CA MET A 72 -5.94 5.83 19.25
C MET A 72 -6.16 7.26 19.76
N LEU A 73 -5.82 8.27 18.96
CA LEU A 73 -6.05 9.68 19.29
C LEU A 73 -7.54 9.97 19.46
N TYR A 74 -8.39 9.47 18.56
CA TYR A 74 -9.84 9.58 18.66
C TYR A 74 -10.35 8.96 19.97
N ILE A 75 -9.96 7.72 20.26
CA ILE A 75 -10.34 7.05 21.51
C ILE A 75 -9.91 7.88 22.72
N PHE A 76 -8.66 8.35 22.74
CA PHE A 76 -8.11 9.10 23.87
C PHE A 76 -8.80 10.46 24.09
N ILE A 77 -9.08 11.20 23.02
CA ILE A 77 -9.78 12.49 23.07
C ILE A 77 -11.19 12.30 23.63
N PHE A 78 -11.96 11.37 23.09
CA PHE A 78 -13.32 11.13 23.55
C PHE A 78 -13.37 10.58 24.98
N LEU A 79 -12.36 9.81 25.42
CA LEU A 79 -12.27 9.36 26.81
C LEU A 79 -11.96 10.49 27.80
N ARG A 80 -11.11 11.45 27.39
CA ARG A 80 -10.65 12.58 28.24
C ARG A 80 -11.64 13.75 28.28
N LEU A 81 -12.43 13.94 27.23
CA LEU A 81 -13.45 14.99 27.20
C LEU A 81 -14.56 14.69 28.21
N ASN A 82 -15.03 15.71 28.92
CA ASN A 82 -16.08 15.56 29.94
C ASN A 82 -17.48 15.54 29.31
N LEU A 83 -17.69 14.58 28.38
CA LEU A 83 -18.95 14.36 27.66
C LEU A 83 -19.81 13.31 28.36
N SER A 84 -21.09 13.21 27.97
CA SER A 84 -21.99 12.15 28.41
C SER A 84 -21.42 10.77 28.03
N ILE A 85 -21.74 9.74 28.82
CA ILE A 85 -21.26 8.36 28.60
C ILE A 85 -21.62 7.87 27.19
N GLU A 86 -22.81 8.21 26.70
CA GLU A 86 -23.28 7.86 25.36
C GLU A 86 -22.42 8.47 24.25
N THR A 87 -22.03 9.74 24.37
CA THR A 87 -21.15 10.41 23.41
C THR A 87 -19.73 9.87 23.49
N LYS A 88 -19.23 9.55 24.70
CA LYS A 88 -17.91 8.91 24.89
C LYS A 88 -17.86 7.54 24.21
N LEU A 89 -18.90 6.73 24.39
CA LEU A 89 -19.00 5.40 23.80
C LEU A 89 -19.07 5.49 22.27
N SER A 90 -19.88 6.41 21.74
CA SER A 90 -20.03 6.64 20.30
C SER A 90 -18.73 7.13 19.64
N GLY A 91 -18.01 8.06 20.28
CA GLY A 91 -16.71 8.55 19.81
C GLY A 91 -15.61 7.49 19.87
N THR A 92 -15.62 6.65 20.91
CA THR A 92 -14.70 5.50 21.01
C THR A 92 -14.98 4.49 19.91
N LEU A 93 -16.26 4.22 19.61
CA LEU A 93 -16.68 3.29 18.56
C LEU A 93 -16.27 3.79 17.17
N LEU A 94 -16.21 5.11 16.94
CA LEU A 94 -15.69 5.69 15.70
C LEU A 94 -14.17 5.46 15.50
N GLY A 95 -13.40 5.27 16.56
CA GLY A 95 -11.96 4.97 16.50
C GLY A 95 -11.63 3.52 16.12
N VAL A 96 -12.51 2.57 16.47
CA VAL A 96 -12.30 1.12 16.25
C VAL A 96 -12.13 0.75 14.77
N PRO A 97 -12.93 1.28 13.82
CA PRO A 97 -12.76 1.02 12.40
C PRO A 97 -11.40 1.46 11.85
N TYR A 98 -10.79 2.53 12.35
CA TYR A 98 -9.46 2.98 11.91
C TYR A 98 -8.37 1.97 12.28
N ILE A 99 -8.47 1.38 13.47
CA ILE A 99 -7.55 0.34 13.95
C ILE A 99 -7.75 -0.94 13.11
N ALA A 100 -9.00 -1.32 12.85
CA ALA A 100 -9.31 -2.46 11.99
C ALA A 100 -8.79 -2.25 10.56
N LEU A 101 -8.98 -1.06 9.98
CA LEU A 101 -8.46 -0.71 8.66
C LEU A 101 -6.92 -0.72 8.63
N GLY A 102 -6.24 -0.25 9.67
CA GLY A 102 -4.78 -0.37 9.81
C GLY A 102 -4.30 -1.82 9.83
N LEU A 103 -4.99 -2.70 10.58
CA LEU A 103 -4.72 -4.15 10.61
C LEU A 103 -4.86 -4.79 9.24
N ILE A 104 -5.95 -4.50 8.53
CA ILE A 104 -6.23 -5.10 7.23
C ILE A 104 -5.28 -4.51 6.16
N ALA A 105 -4.97 -3.21 6.20
CA ALA A 105 -4.00 -2.55 5.31
C ALA A 105 -2.60 -3.16 5.40
N SER A 106 -2.21 -3.63 6.58
CA SER A 106 -0.93 -4.32 6.78
C SER A 106 -0.88 -5.72 6.16
N ARG A 107 -2.02 -6.35 5.87
CA ARG A 107 -2.12 -7.75 5.43
C ARG A 107 -2.64 -7.92 3.99
N PHE A 108 -3.48 -7.00 3.52
CA PHE A 108 -4.24 -7.14 2.27
C PHE A 108 -4.09 -5.88 1.41
N LYS A 109 -3.98 -6.08 0.08
CA LYS A 109 -3.98 -5.07 -1.01
C LYS A 109 -4.05 -3.61 -0.50
N PRO A 110 -2.91 -3.02 -0.10
CA PRO A 110 -2.90 -1.78 0.68
C PRO A 110 -3.57 -0.60 -0.05
N HIS A 111 -3.62 -0.63 -1.39
CA HIS A 111 -4.22 0.44 -2.20
C HIS A 111 -5.72 0.61 -1.98
N LEU A 112 -6.50 -0.49 -1.97
CA LEU A 112 -7.94 -0.43 -1.75
C LEU A 112 -8.24 0.03 -0.33
N ILE A 113 -7.40 -0.39 0.62
CA ILE A 113 -7.65 -0.13 2.03
C ILE A 113 -7.35 1.32 2.39
N PHE A 114 -6.30 1.92 1.82
CA PHE A 114 -6.10 3.37 1.99
C PHE A 114 -7.21 4.20 1.35
N LEU A 115 -7.77 3.77 0.21
CA LEU A 115 -8.92 4.44 -0.41
C LEU A 115 -10.17 4.34 0.48
N VAL A 116 -10.45 3.15 1.01
CA VAL A 116 -11.56 2.93 1.97
C VAL A 116 -11.34 3.75 3.24
N ALA A 117 -10.11 3.80 3.76
CA ALA A 117 -9.78 4.58 4.95
C ALA A 117 -9.89 6.10 4.72
N LEU A 118 -9.52 6.58 3.54
CA LEU A 118 -9.73 7.97 3.13
C LEU A 118 -11.24 8.30 3.07
N GLY A 119 -12.03 7.43 2.45
CA GLY A 119 -13.49 7.59 2.37
C GLY A 119 -14.15 7.57 3.76
N PHE A 120 -13.71 6.65 4.62
CA PHE A 120 -14.17 6.58 6.00
C PHE A 120 -13.78 7.83 6.80
N TYR A 121 -12.55 8.34 6.61
CA TYR A 121 -12.10 9.59 7.22
C TYR A 121 -12.98 10.77 6.87
N LEU A 122 -13.22 10.99 5.57
CA LEU A 122 -14.09 12.07 5.10
C LEU A 122 -15.54 11.90 5.59
N PHE A 123 -16.04 10.67 5.64
CA PHE A 123 -17.37 10.38 6.18
C PHE A 123 -17.47 10.74 7.68
N THR A 124 -16.51 10.29 8.50
CA THR A 124 -16.54 10.62 9.94
C THR A 124 -16.41 12.12 10.18
N GLU A 125 -15.60 12.83 9.40
CA GLU A 125 -15.49 14.29 9.44
C GLU A 125 -16.84 14.98 9.16
N LEU A 126 -17.57 14.51 8.15
CA LEU A 126 -18.87 15.06 7.77
C LEU A 126 -19.95 14.77 8.84
N VAL A 127 -19.94 13.57 9.41
CA VAL A 127 -20.83 13.20 10.53
C VAL A 127 -20.50 14.02 11.77
N LEU A 128 -19.22 14.21 12.11
CA LEU A 128 -18.81 15.02 13.25
C LEU A 128 -19.20 16.49 13.06
N MET A 129 -19.04 17.06 11.86
CA MET A 129 -19.48 18.43 11.58
C MET A 129 -20.99 18.62 11.73
N SER A 130 -21.80 17.59 11.43
CA SER A 130 -23.27 17.69 11.47
C SER A 130 -23.86 17.40 12.85
N TRP A 131 -23.25 16.50 13.63
CA TRP A 131 -23.78 16.07 14.94
C TRP A 131 -23.18 16.84 16.13
N ILE A 132 -21.95 17.33 15.97
CA ILE A 132 -21.19 17.94 17.06
C ILE A 132 -21.05 19.43 16.76
N THR A 133 -21.93 20.24 17.34
CA THR A 133 -21.75 21.69 17.50
C THR A 133 -20.77 21.97 18.66
N LEU A 134 -19.65 21.23 18.75
CA LEU A 134 -18.58 21.61 19.68
C LEU A 134 -17.88 22.87 19.14
N PRO A 135 -17.49 23.82 20.00
CA PRO A 135 -16.79 25.01 19.58
C PRO A 135 -15.44 24.60 18.99
N ILE A 136 -15.38 24.57 17.65
CA ILE A 136 -14.34 24.84 16.62
C ILE A 136 -12.83 24.71 17.00
N THR A 137 -12.46 24.77 18.27
CA THR A 137 -11.12 24.75 18.82
C THR A 137 -10.33 23.44 18.60
N LEU A 138 -10.96 22.26 18.60
CA LEU A 138 -10.28 21.00 18.21
C LEU A 138 -10.18 20.82 16.69
N PHE A 139 -11.04 21.49 15.91
CA PHE A 139 -11.11 21.43 14.45
C PHE A 139 -10.30 22.50 13.73
N ASN A 140 -9.77 23.50 14.47
CA ASN A 140 -9.01 24.62 13.91
C ASN A 140 -7.63 24.22 13.36
N GLN A 141 -7.25 22.94 13.45
CA GLN A 141 -6.08 22.40 12.77
C GLN A 141 -6.43 21.83 11.40
N ILE A 142 -6.94 22.69 10.50
CA ILE A 142 -7.06 22.39 9.07
C ILE A 142 -5.73 21.83 8.52
N TRP A 143 -4.59 22.33 9.02
CA TRP A 143 -3.26 21.82 8.72
C TRP A 143 -3.07 20.34 9.07
N ALA A 144 -3.51 19.90 10.26
CA ALA A 144 -3.39 18.49 10.66
C ALA A 144 -4.25 17.59 9.75
N LYS A 145 -5.45 18.04 9.37
CA LYS A 145 -6.31 17.30 8.44
C LYS A 145 -5.70 17.21 7.04
N LEU A 146 -5.15 18.31 6.53
CA LEU A 146 -4.46 18.33 5.24
C LEU A 146 -3.25 17.41 5.24
N ILE A 147 -2.50 17.33 6.34
CA ILE A 147 -1.38 16.40 6.49
C ILE A 147 -1.88 14.95 6.46
N VAL A 148 -2.92 14.62 7.22
CA VAL A 148 -3.51 13.27 7.26
C VAL A 148 -4.03 12.85 5.89
N VAL A 149 -4.81 13.72 5.24
CA VAL A 149 -5.35 13.47 3.89
C VAL A 149 -4.20 13.35 2.88
N GLY A 150 -3.22 14.25 2.92
CA GLY A 150 -2.05 14.20 2.04
C GLY A 150 -1.27 12.90 2.19
N MET A 151 -1.04 12.45 3.42
CA MET A 151 -0.35 11.17 3.70
C MET A 151 -1.19 9.95 3.27
N LEU A 152 -2.51 9.98 3.45
CA LEU A 152 -3.40 8.92 2.96
C LEU A 152 -3.44 8.86 1.42
N VAL A 153 -3.42 10.00 0.75
CA VAL A 153 -3.34 10.10 -0.72
C VAL A 153 -1.99 9.58 -1.23
N ILE A 154 -0.89 10.02 -0.62
CA ILE A 154 0.46 9.53 -0.96
C ILE A 154 0.55 8.03 -0.71
N GLY A 155 0.03 7.54 0.42
CA GLY A 155 -0.04 6.11 0.75
C GLY A 155 -0.85 5.31 -0.28
N SER A 156 -1.97 5.86 -0.76
CA SER A 156 -2.80 5.25 -1.80
C SER A 156 -2.08 5.18 -3.15
N ILE A 157 -1.46 6.28 -3.59
CA ILE A 157 -0.69 6.35 -4.85
C ILE A 157 0.50 5.39 -4.78
N ALA A 158 1.22 5.41 -3.67
CA ALA A 158 2.35 4.51 -3.44
C ALA A 158 1.88 3.05 -3.51
N ALA A 159 0.83 2.68 -2.78
CA ALA A 159 0.30 1.33 -2.80
C ALA A 159 -0.16 0.88 -4.20
N TYR A 160 -0.81 1.76 -4.98
CA TYR A 160 -1.18 1.49 -6.36
C TYR A 160 0.05 1.27 -7.27
N TYR A 161 1.09 2.09 -7.09
CA TYR A 161 2.33 1.99 -7.84
C TYR A 161 3.07 0.69 -7.53
N SER A 162 3.13 0.27 -6.26
CA SER A 162 3.72 -1.01 -5.86
C SER A 162 2.99 -2.21 -6.45
N GLU A 163 1.66 -2.20 -6.51
CA GLU A 163 0.92 -3.29 -7.14
C GLU A 163 1.14 -3.35 -8.65
N THR A 164 1.25 -2.18 -9.31
CA THR A 164 1.53 -2.11 -10.75
C THR A 164 2.96 -2.55 -11.06
N LEU A 165 3.93 -2.18 -10.21
CA LEU A 165 5.32 -2.66 -10.31
C LEU A 165 5.43 -4.15 -10.02
N LYS A 166 4.73 -4.68 -9.02
CA LYS A 166 4.68 -6.12 -8.72
C LYS A 166 4.09 -6.94 -9.86
N LYS A 167 3.13 -6.40 -10.62
CA LYS A 167 2.62 -7.04 -11.84
C LYS A 167 3.62 -7.03 -13.00
N LYS A 168 4.54 -6.05 -13.03
CA LYS A 168 5.61 -5.94 -14.03
C LYS A 168 6.87 -6.72 -13.64
N LEU A 169 7.02 -7.12 -12.38
CA LEU A 169 8.08 -8.00 -11.96
C LEU A 169 7.84 -9.39 -12.56
N PRO A 170 8.86 -9.99 -13.20
CA PRO A 170 8.78 -11.38 -13.60
C PRO A 170 8.58 -12.23 -12.36
N LYS A 171 7.56 -13.09 -12.40
CA LYS A 171 7.30 -14.04 -11.31
C LYS A 171 8.44 -15.04 -11.28
N TYR A 172 8.86 -15.34 -10.06
CA TYR A 172 9.80 -16.38 -9.72
C TYR A 172 9.06 -17.30 -8.75
#